data_AF-A0A833WM93-F1
#
_entry.id   AF-A0A833WM93-F1
#
_cell.length_a   1.000
_cell.length_b   1.000
_cell.length_c   1.000
_cell.angle_alpha   90.00
_cell.angle_beta   90.00
_cell.angle_gamma   90.00
#
_symmetry.space_group_name_H-M   'P 1'
#
loop_
_entity.id
_entity.type
_entity.pdbx_description
1 polymer ?
#
loop_
_entity_poly.entity_id
_entity_poly.type
_entity_poly.pdbx_seq_one_letter_code
_entity_poly.pdbx_strand_id
1 'polypeptide(L)'
;MAQGIGQPHEAKIAGLKPMNFITFATPHLGSRGHNQLPFLCGLPFLERRASQTAHLVAGRSGKHLFLTDNDDGKPPLLLRMVNDSEDLKFISALRAFKRRVAYANANYDHMVGWRTSSIRRQHELPKSNLLVTDERYPHIVYVDREPMNNIHNKDSLAVGDQQTDLEEEMIRGLTQVPWERVDVSFHKSRQRYIAHNTIQVKSYWLNSDGADVVFHMIDNFLL
;
A
#
# COMPACT_ATOMS: atom_id res chain seq x y z
N MET A 1 -22.18 45.11 0.49
CA MET A 1 -21.59 44.31 -0.61
C MET A 1 -21.12 43.00 -0.01
N ALA A 2 -21.86 41.91 -0.24
CA ALA A 2 -21.54 40.59 0.28
C ALA A 2 -20.35 40.02 -0.53
N GLN A 3 -19.26 39.69 0.16
CA GLN A 3 -18.12 39.02 -0.44
C GLN A 3 -18.53 37.58 -0.78
N GLY A 4 -18.33 37.21 -2.04
CA GLY A 4 -18.67 35.89 -2.56
C GLY A 4 -17.90 34.81 -1.82
N ILE A 5 -18.63 33.84 -1.29
CA ILE A 5 -18.10 32.55 -0.84
C ILE A 5 -17.53 31.88 -2.09
N GLY A 6 -16.20 31.97 -2.27
CA GLY A 6 -15.51 31.29 -3.34
C GLY A 6 -15.83 29.80 -3.24
N GLN A 7 -16.42 29.23 -4.29
CA GLN A 7 -16.55 27.78 -4.39
C GLN A 7 -15.15 27.16 -4.22
N PRO A 8 -15.00 26.10 -3.42
CA PRO A 8 -13.72 25.41 -3.33
C PRO A 8 -13.37 24.91 -4.74
N HIS A 9 -12.35 25.51 -5.34
CA HIS A 9 -11.84 25.07 -6.63
C HIS A 9 -11.40 23.61 -6.48
N GLU A 10 -12.09 22.71 -7.18
CA GLU A 10 -11.79 21.28 -7.15
C GLU A 10 -10.37 21.06 -7.69
N ALA A 11 -9.51 20.41 -6.90
CA ALA A 11 -8.12 20.20 -7.25
C ALA A 11 -8.02 19.37 -8.55
N LYS A 12 -7.24 19.87 -9.52
CA LYS A 12 -7.03 19.22 -10.82
C LYS A 12 -5.59 18.75 -10.97
N ILE A 13 -5.40 17.62 -11.66
CA ILE A 13 -4.09 17.13 -12.07
C ILE A 13 -4.04 17.19 -13.59
N ALA A 14 -3.13 18.00 -14.14
CA ALA A 14 -3.03 18.23 -15.59
C ALA A 14 -4.38 18.62 -16.25
N GLY A 15 -5.22 19.40 -15.55
CA GLY A 15 -6.55 19.81 -16.03
C GLY A 15 -7.66 18.77 -15.84
N LEU A 16 -7.32 17.54 -15.44
CA LEU A 16 -8.27 16.46 -15.17
C LEU A 16 -8.71 16.45 -13.72
N LYS A 17 -9.92 15.95 -13.50
CA LYS A 17 -10.49 15.71 -12.17
C LYS A 17 -10.11 14.30 -11.71
N PRO A 18 -9.21 14.15 -10.72
CA PRO A 18 -8.82 12.84 -10.21
C PRO A 18 -9.95 12.20 -9.38
N MET A 19 -10.41 11.03 -9.80
CA MET A 19 -11.54 10.34 -9.16
C MET A 19 -11.09 9.22 -8.21
N ASN A 20 -10.39 8.22 -8.74
CA ASN A 20 -9.97 7.03 -7.98
C ASN A 20 -8.44 6.85 -8.02
N PHE A 21 -7.82 6.69 -6.86
CA PHE A 21 -6.47 6.17 -6.70
C PHE A 21 -6.57 4.76 -6.12
N ILE A 22 -6.22 3.74 -6.91
CA ILE A 22 -6.44 2.33 -6.58
C ILE A 22 -5.10 1.61 -6.64
N THR A 23 -4.74 0.91 -5.57
CA THR A 23 -3.53 0.10 -5.56
C THR A 23 -3.81 -1.34 -5.18
N PHE A 24 -3.10 -2.28 -5.79
CA PHE A 24 -3.18 -3.71 -5.51
C PHE A 24 -1.81 -4.22 -5.09
N ALA A 25 -1.74 -4.83 -3.89
CA ALA A 25 -0.53 -5.45 -3.36
C ALA A 25 0.73 -4.59 -3.59
N THR A 26 0.62 -3.28 -3.35
CA THR A 26 1.68 -2.32 -3.66
C THR A 26 2.55 -2.09 -2.43
N PRO A 27 3.89 -2.20 -2.50
CA PRO A 27 4.78 -2.07 -1.34
C PRO A 27 4.98 -0.60 -0.95
N HIS A 28 3.93 0.08 -0.49
CA HIS A 28 3.93 1.53 -0.19
C HIS A 28 4.96 1.93 0.87
N LEU A 29 5.26 1.03 1.81
CA LEU A 29 6.26 1.23 2.88
C LEU A 29 7.61 0.57 2.55
N GLY A 30 7.81 0.17 1.29
CA GLY A 30 8.95 -0.64 0.86
C GLY A 30 8.82 -2.12 1.25
N SER A 31 9.93 -2.84 1.09
CA SER A 31 10.05 -4.30 1.25
C SER A 31 11.23 -4.72 2.14
N ARG A 32 11.83 -3.78 2.90
CA ARG A 32 13.07 -3.97 3.68
C ARG A 32 12.98 -4.97 4.86
N GLY A 33 11.78 -5.45 5.21
CA GLY A 33 11.56 -6.35 6.36
C GLY A 33 10.66 -7.56 6.07
N HIS A 34 10.25 -7.77 4.82
CA HIS A 34 9.65 -9.04 4.43
C HIS A 34 10.82 -9.98 4.14
N ASN A 35 11.15 -10.91 5.06
CA ASN A 35 12.25 -11.89 5.01
C ASN A 35 12.15 -12.88 3.81
N GLN A 36 11.81 -12.36 2.65
CA GLN A 36 11.45 -13.05 1.44
C GLN A 36 11.95 -12.17 0.31
N LEU A 37 13.27 -12.14 0.16
CA LEU A 37 13.87 -11.82 -1.14
C LEU A 37 13.32 -12.86 -2.12
N PRO A 38 12.51 -12.48 -3.14
CA PRO A 38 11.95 -13.44 -4.10
C PRO A 38 13.03 -14.11 -4.97
N PHE A 39 14.30 -13.77 -4.76
CA PHE A 39 15.42 -14.28 -5.54
C PHE A 39 16.17 -15.45 -4.89
N LEU A 40 15.91 -15.81 -3.62
CA LEU A 40 16.79 -16.73 -2.87
C LEU A 40 16.11 -17.89 -2.11
N CYS A 41 14.90 -18.33 -2.52
CA CYS A 41 14.31 -19.61 -2.10
C CYS A 41 14.48 -19.97 -0.59
N GLY A 42 14.29 -19.00 0.31
CA GLY A 42 14.19 -19.28 1.75
C GLY A 42 15.39 -19.96 2.43
N LEU A 43 16.62 -19.73 1.97
CA LEU A 43 17.84 -20.22 2.63
C LEU A 43 18.45 -19.12 3.54
N PRO A 44 18.32 -19.21 4.89
CA PRO A 44 18.75 -18.16 5.81
C PRO A 44 20.26 -17.85 5.77
N PHE A 45 21.06 -18.81 5.32
CA PHE A 45 22.51 -18.67 5.25
C PHE A 45 22.98 -17.79 4.08
N LEU A 46 22.18 -17.71 3.00
CA LEU A 46 22.46 -16.83 1.86
C LEU A 46 21.96 -15.41 2.10
N GLU A 47 20.85 -15.22 2.84
CA GLU A 47 20.31 -13.89 3.18
C GLU A 47 21.31 -12.99 3.90
N ARG A 48 22.16 -13.57 4.76
CA ARG A 48 23.17 -12.82 5.53
C ARG A 48 24.33 -12.29 4.66
N ARG A 49 24.62 -12.94 3.53
CA ARG A 49 25.61 -12.46 2.52
C ARG A 49 24.95 -11.67 1.39
N ALA A 50 23.68 -11.99 1.09
CA ALA A 50 22.90 -11.30 0.08
C ALA A 50 22.56 -9.88 0.51
N SER A 51 22.35 -9.57 1.80
CA SER A 51 22.15 -8.17 2.21
C SER A 51 23.33 -7.26 1.83
N GLN A 52 24.56 -7.78 1.88
CA GLN A 52 25.77 -7.06 1.49
C GLN A 52 25.95 -6.95 -0.04
N THR A 53 25.31 -7.82 -0.82
CA THR A 53 25.40 -7.88 -2.29
C THR A 53 24.08 -7.51 -3.00
N ALA A 54 23.00 -7.26 -2.26
CA ALA A 54 21.66 -6.96 -2.79
C ALA A 54 21.68 -5.67 -3.60
N HIS A 55 22.51 -4.70 -3.21
CA HIS A 55 22.71 -3.44 -3.92
C HIS A 55 23.29 -3.62 -5.34
N LEU A 56 23.95 -4.76 -5.61
CA LEU A 56 24.57 -5.09 -6.90
C LEU A 56 23.62 -5.84 -7.86
N VAL A 57 22.60 -6.53 -7.31
CA VAL A 57 21.62 -7.31 -8.09
C VAL A 57 20.27 -6.59 -8.20
N ALA A 58 19.96 -5.72 -7.25
CA ALA A 58 18.78 -4.86 -7.31
C ALA A 58 19.00 -3.73 -8.32
N GLY A 59 18.29 -3.80 -9.45
CA GLY A 59 18.14 -2.65 -10.35
C GLY A 59 17.58 -1.42 -9.62
N ARG A 60 17.48 -0.28 -10.31
CA ARG A 60 17.06 1.00 -9.71
C ARG A 60 15.79 0.88 -8.84
N SER A 61 14.75 0.22 -9.35
CA SER A 61 13.49 0.00 -8.62
C SER A 61 13.67 -0.84 -7.36
N GLY A 62 14.56 -1.83 -7.37
CA GLY A 62 14.86 -2.63 -6.18
C GLY A 62 15.51 -1.79 -5.09
N LYS A 63 16.41 -0.86 -5.45
CA LYS A 63 17.01 0.08 -4.49
C LYS A 63 15.96 0.95 -3.81
N HIS A 64 14.99 1.47 -4.58
CA HIS A 64 13.84 2.23 -4.06
C HIS A 64 12.98 1.40 -3.12
N LEU A 65 12.62 0.17 -3.52
CA LEU A 65 11.77 -0.72 -2.71
C LEU A 65 12.44 -1.17 -1.41
N PHE A 66 13.76 -1.37 -1.42
CA PHE A 66 14.52 -1.71 -0.21
C PHE A 66 14.93 -0.48 0.61
N LEU A 67 14.57 0.74 0.20
CA LEU A 67 14.95 1.99 0.87
C LEU A 67 16.47 2.11 1.02
N THR A 68 17.20 1.79 -0.05
CA THR A 68 18.68 1.83 -0.12
C THR A 68 19.18 2.80 -1.19
N ASP A 69 18.28 3.46 -1.89
CA ASP A 69 18.61 4.55 -2.79
C ASP A 69 19.06 5.78 -2.02
N ASN A 70 19.95 6.53 -2.64
CA ASN A 70 20.53 7.76 -2.12
C ASN A 70 20.82 8.69 -3.31
N ASP A 71 19.78 8.97 -4.09
CA ASP A 71 19.86 9.76 -5.31
C ASP A 71 20.24 11.20 -4.93
N ASP A 72 21.48 11.61 -5.28
CA ASP A 72 22.07 12.92 -4.99
C ASP A 72 22.14 13.29 -3.50
N GLY A 73 22.39 12.31 -2.62
CA GLY A 73 22.46 12.56 -1.18
C GLY A 73 21.09 12.72 -0.49
N LYS A 74 19.99 12.53 -1.24
CA LYS A 74 18.63 12.68 -0.73
C LYS A 74 18.16 11.41 -0.02
N PRO A 75 17.21 11.52 0.93
CA PRO A 75 16.57 10.35 1.54
C PRO A 75 15.90 9.44 0.49
N PRO A 76 15.59 8.18 0.84
CA PRO A 76 14.93 7.25 -0.06
C PRO A 76 13.68 7.82 -0.72
N LEU A 77 13.47 7.54 -2.01
CA LEU A 77 12.36 8.11 -2.79
C LEU A 77 11.00 7.86 -2.15
N LEU A 78 10.72 6.64 -1.67
CA LEU A 78 9.44 6.32 -1.04
C LEU A 78 9.18 7.18 0.20
N LEU A 79 10.21 7.43 1.01
CA LEU A 79 10.10 8.33 2.15
C LEU A 79 9.84 9.77 1.71
N ARG A 80 10.49 10.23 0.63
CA ARG A 80 10.25 11.57 0.08
C ARG A 80 8.84 11.73 -0.48
N MET A 81 8.21 10.67 -0.96
CA MET A 81 6.85 10.70 -1.51
C MET A 81 5.77 10.91 -0.45
N VAL A 82 6.10 10.76 0.83
CA VAL A 82 5.12 10.91 1.92
C VAL A 82 4.98 12.37 2.40
N ASN A 83 5.68 13.29 1.74
CA ASN A 83 5.60 14.73 1.94
C ASN A 83 5.64 15.47 0.59
N ASP A 84 5.15 16.71 0.58
CA ASP A 84 5.37 17.61 -0.56
C ASP A 84 6.71 18.34 -0.40
N SER A 85 7.44 18.51 -1.50
CA SER A 85 8.58 19.41 -1.61
C SER A 85 8.22 20.64 -2.45
N GLU A 86 9.15 21.58 -2.63
CA GLU A 86 8.91 22.77 -3.48
C GLU A 86 8.50 22.35 -4.89
N ASP A 87 9.28 21.47 -5.51
CA ASP A 87 9.05 21.01 -6.89
C ASP A 87 8.12 19.81 -7.05
N LEU A 88 7.90 19.00 -6.01
CA LEU A 88 7.18 17.73 -6.09
C LEU A 88 6.02 17.69 -5.10
N LYS A 89 4.79 17.60 -5.60
CA LYS A 89 3.56 17.70 -4.82
C LYS A 89 2.88 16.33 -4.66
N PHE A 90 3.58 15.34 -4.12
CA PHE A 90 3.10 13.96 -4.03
C PHE A 90 1.83 13.80 -3.18
N ILE A 91 1.84 14.31 -1.94
CA ILE A 91 0.69 14.20 -1.03
C ILE A 91 -0.45 15.11 -1.50
N SER A 92 -0.14 16.31 -2.00
CA SER A 92 -1.15 17.17 -2.59
C SER A 92 -1.84 16.54 -3.81
N ALA A 93 -1.08 15.87 -4.69
CA ALA A 93 -1.64 15.12 -5.81
C ALA A 93 -2.49 13.94 -5.34
N LEU A 94 -2.01 13.16 -4.37
CA LEU A 94 -2.76 12.05 -3.77
C LEU A 94 -4.06 12.51 -3.09
N ARG A 95 -4.03 13.66 -2.41
CA ARG A 95 -5.19 14.29 -1.77
C ARG A 95 -6.25 14.72 -2.78
N ALA A 96 -5.86 15.09 -4.00
CA ALA A 96 -6.79 15.53 -5.03
C ALA A 96 -7.78 14.43 -5.44
N PHE A 97 -7.39 13.15 -5.38
CA PHE A 97 -8.30 12.04 -5.69
C PHE A 97 -9.50 12.02 -4.75
N LYS A 98 -10.71 11.78 -5.26
CA LYS A 98 -11.90 11.67 -4.40
C LYS A 98 -11.87 10.43 -3.53
N ARG A 99 -11.44 9.32 -4.12
CA ARG A 99 -11.33 8.02 -3.46
C ARG A 99 -9.90 7.51 -3.57
N ARG A 100 -9.36 7.03 -2.45
CA ARG A 100 -8.10 6.31 -2.36
C ARG A 100 -8.40 4.96 -1.74
N VAL A 101 -8.01 3.88 -2.41
CA VAL A 101 -8.24 2.53 -1.92
C VAL A 101 -7.01 1.65 -2.10
N ALA A 102 -6.66 0.94 -1.04
CA ALA A 102 -5.57 -0.02 -1.03
C ALA A 102 -6.12 -1.44 -0.88
N TYR A 103 -5.98 -2.25 -1.93
CA TYR A 103 -6.23 -3.69 -1.90
C TYR A 103 -4.97 -4.42 -1.47
N ALA A 104 -5.04 -5.14 -0.36
CA ALA A 104 -3.91 -5.82 0.25
C ALA A 104 -4.20 -7.31 0.42
N ASN A 105 -3.24 -8.16 0.06
CA ASN A 105 -3.34 -9.58 0.42
C ASN A 105 -3.05 -9.74 1.92
N ALA A 106 -4.02 -10.24 2.67
CA ALA A 106 -3.86 -10.53 4.08
C ALA A 106 -2.91 -11.72 4.31
N ASN A 107 -2.94 -12.69 3.39
CA ASN A 107 -2.20 -13.94 3.47
C ASN A 107 -1.58 -14.32 2.10
N TYR A 108 -0.53 -15.14 2.13
CA TYR A 108 0.07 -15.82 0.96
C TYR A 108 0.74 -14.93 -0.10
N ASP A 109 0.76 -13.61 0.09
CA ASP A 109 1.59 -12.74 -0.73
C ASP A 109 3.00 -12.69 -0.15
N HIS A 110 3.91 -13.40 -0.81
CA HIS A 110 5.33 -13.47 -0.44
C HIS A 110 6.16 -12.35 -1.05
N MET A 111 5.58 -11.55 -1.95
CA MET A 111 6.27 -10.44 -2.59
C MET A 111 6.05 -9.15 -1.82
N VAL A 112 4.83 -8.93 -1.33
CA VAL A 112 4.43 -7.69 -0.67
C VAL A 112 3.64 -8.02 0.59
N GLY A 113 4.18 -7.62 1.73
CA GLY A 113 3.54 -7.87 3.02
C GLY A 113 2.20 -7.13 3.18
N TRP A 114 1.32 -7.72 3.98
CA TRP A 114 0.00 -7.15 4.29
C TRP A 114 0.10 -5.72 4.84
N ARG A 115 1.04 -5.49 5.77
CA ARG A 115 1.23 -4.20 6.43
C ARG A 115 1.64 -3.07 5.47
N THR A 116 2.56 -3.36 4.55
CA THR A 116 3.06 -2.40 3.56
C THR A 116 2.01 -2.09 2.49
N SER A 117 1.28 -3.11 2.04
CA SER A 117 0.23 -2.93 1.03
C SER A 117 -1.05 -2.30 1.56
N SER A 118 -1.34 -2.45 2.84
CA SER A 118 -2.50 -1.81 3.48
C SER A 118 -2.19 -0.44 4.11
N ILE A 119 -0.92 -0.01 4.16
CA ILE A 119 -0.51 1.24 4.83
C ILE A 119 -1.02 1.27 6.27
N ARG A 120 -0.62 0.26 7.05
CA ARG A 120 -1.01 0.10 8.46
C ARG A 120 0.19 -0.23 9.32
N ARG A 121 0.05 -0.12 10.64
CA ARG A 121 0.96 -0.71 11.63
C ARG A 121 0.56 -2.16 11.90
N GLN A 122 1.48 -2.94 12.48
CA GLN A 122 1.19 -4.36 12.76
C GLN A 122 0.01 -4.53 13.72
N HIS A 123 -0.10 -3.65 14.72
CA HIS A 123 -1.19 -3.68 15.70
C HIS A 123 -2.52 -3.11 15.16
N GLU A 124 -2.50 -2.47 14.00
CA GLU A 124 -3.70 -1.96 13.30
C GLU A 124 -4.30 -2.98 12.33
N LEU A 125 -3.57 -4.06 12.03
CA LEU A 125 -4.09 -5.13 11.18
C LEU A 125 -5.27 -5.84 11.87
N PRO A 126 -6.33 -6.16 11.12
CA PRO A 126 -7.44 -6.95 11.62
C PRO A 126 -6.97 -8.27 12.25
N LYS A 127 -7.53 -8.58 13.41
CA LYS A 127 -7.33 -9.91 14.01
C LYS A 127 -8.04 -10.96 13.17
N SER A 128 -7.49 -12.16 13.10
CA SER A 128 -8.00 -13.26 12.26
C SER A 128 -9.47 -13.60 12.53
N ASN A 129 -9.96 -13.41 13.75
CA ASN A 129 -11.36 -13.63 14.13
C ASN A 129 -12.35 -12.55 13.65
N LEU A 130 -11.84 -11.41 13.15
CA LEU A 130 -12.66 -10.33 12.57
C LEU A 130 -12.73 -10.40 11.04
N LEU A 131 -11.99 -11.31 10.43
CA LEU A 131 -12.02 -11.53 8.98
C LEU A 131 -13.31 -12.27 8.61
N VAL A 132 -14.22 -11.59 7.94
CA VAL A 132 -15.50 -12.12 7.48
C VAL A 132 -15.51 -12.10 5.97
N THR A 133 -15.77 -13.25 5.36
CA THR A 133 -15.92 -13.35 3.91
C THR A 133 -17.18 -12.64 3.45
N ASP A 134 -17.05 -11.76 2.46
CA ASP A 134 -18.18 -11.15 1.77
C ASP A 134 -18.97 -12.21 0.96
N GLU A 135 -20.30 -12.14 0.99
CA GLU A 135 -21.17 -13.10 0.29
C GLU A 135 -21.06 -13.01 -1.23
N ARG A 136 -20.90 -11.79 -1.76
CA ARG A 136 -20.79 -11.53 -3.20
C ARG A 136 -19.35 -11.66 -3.69
N TYR A 137 -18.38 -11.34 -2.84
CA TYR A 137 -16.95 -11.36 -3.17
C TYR A 137 -16.17 -12.25 -2.20
N PRO A 138 -16.15 -13.58 -2.42
CA PRO A 138 -15.64 -14.55 -1.45
C PRO A 138 -14.18 -14.37 -1.02
N HIS A 139 -13.37 -13.63 -1.78
CA HIS A 139 -11.98 -13.35 -1.42
C HIS A 139 -11.79 -12.05 -0.65
N ILE A 140 -12.80 -11.18 -0.58
CA ILE A 140 -12.78 -10.00 0.29
C ILE A 140 -13.08 -10.44 1.72
N VAL A 141 -12.13 -10.21 2.63
CA VAL A 141 -12.22 -10.70 4.01
C VAL A 141 -12.33 -9.59 5.05
N TYR A 142 -11.99 -8.35 4.69
CA TYR A 142 -12.17 -7.19 5.55
C TYR A 142 -12.16 -5.92 4.71
N VAL A 143 -13.05 -4.98 5.05
CA VAL A 143 -13.12 -3.65 4.43
C VAL A 143 -13.16 -2.61 5.53
N ASP A 144 -12.17 -1.73 5.52
CA ASP A 144 -12.06 -0.60 6.40
C ASP A 144 -12.31 0.68 5.61
N ARG A 145 -13.47 1.27 5.89
CA ARG A 145 -13.86 2.56 5.35
C ARG A 145 -13.62 3.56 6.47
N GLU A 146 -12.38 4.01 6.63
CA GLU A 146 -12.06 4.99 7.66
C GLU A 146 -12.99 6.20 7.52
N PRO A 147 -13.79 6.55 8.54
CA PRO A 147 -14.63 7.72 8.48
C PRO A 147 -13.72 8.96 8.50
N MET A 148 -14.03 9.92 7.62
CA MET A 148 -13.28 11.16 7.38
C MET A 148 -13.00 12.01 8.64
N ASN A 149 -13.63 11.70 9.78
CA ASN A 149 -13.66 12.51 10.99
C ASN A 149 -12.67 12.07 12.09
N ASN A 150 -11.95 10.96 11.95
CA ASN A 150 -11.13 10.40 13.04
C ASN A 150 -9.62 10.68 12.96
N ILE A 151 -9.18 11.61 12.09
CA ILE A 151 -7.74 11.93 11.91
C ILE A 151 -7.12 12.61 13.15
N HIS A 152 -7.91 13.05 14.14
CA HIS A 152 -7.42 13.88 15.24
C HIS A 152 -7.01 13.22 16.55
N ASN A 153 -7.13 11.90 16.74
CA ASN A 153 -6.76 11.31 18.04
C ASN A 153 -6.09 9.94 17.89
N LYS A 154 -4.77 9.91 17.74
CA LYS A 154 -3.95 8.77 18.17
C LYS A 154 -2.54 9.26 18.45
N ASP A 155 -2.35 9.75 19.67
CA ASP A 155 -1.04 10.05 20.21
C ASP A 155 -0.20 8.78 20.39
N SER A 156 1.06 8.97 20.01
CA SER A 156 2.17 8.03 19.91
C SER A 156 2.49 7.32 21.22
N LEU A 157 2.68 5.99 21.17
CA LEU A 157 3.52 5.26 22.14
C LEU A 157 4.78 4.82 21.42
N ALA A 158 5.88 5.52 21.72
CA ALA A 158 7.21 5.22 21.21
C ALA A 158 7.81 4.03 21.96
N VAL A 159 8.19 2.97 21.23
CA VAL A 159 9.20 2.01 21.66
C VAL A 159 10.12 1.78 20.47
N GLY A 160 11.41 2.06 20.69
CA GLY A 160 12.39 2.23 19.63
C GLY A 160 12.88 0.96 18.97
N ASP A 161 13.12 1.10 17.67
CA ASP A 161 14.16 0.45 16.87
C ASP A 161 14.41 1.36 15.64
N GLN A 162 15.64 1.50 15.14
CA GLN A 162 15.92 2.46 14.06
C GLN A 162 15.21 2.11 12.73
N GLN A 163 14.81 0.85 12.56
CA GLN A 163 14.04 0.39 11.40
C GLN A 163 12.54 0.75 11.51
N THR A 164 12.03 0.98 12.72
CA THR A 164 10.67 1.46 12.97
C THR A 164 10.47 2.94 12.65
N ASP A 165 11.54 3.72 12.49
CA ASP A 165 11.42 5.17 12.29
C ASP A 165 10.95 5.52 10.86
N LEU A 166 11.63 5.02 9.83
CA LEU A 166 11.27 5.34 8.43
C LEU A 166 9.88 4.82 8.04
N GLU A 167 9.55 3.60 8.47
CA GLU A 167 8.23 3.03 8.19
C GLU A 167 7.13 3.81 8.90
N GLU A 168 7.35 4.21 10.14
CA GLU A 168 6.41 5.04 10.90
C GLU A 168 6.24 6.43 10.26
N GLU A 169 7.33 7.06 9.81
CA GLU A 169 7.27 8.31 9.04
C GLU A 169 6.46 8.14 7.77
N MET A 170 6.66 7.04 7.03
CA MET A 170 5.90 6.77 5.82
C MET A 170 4.41 6.52 6.09
N ILE A 171 4.09 5.73 7.12
CA ILE A 171 2.70 5.50 7.54
C ILE A 171 2.06 6.84 7.89
N ARG A 172 2.68 7.64 8.78
CA ARG A 172 2.17 8.95 9.17
C ARG A 172 1.93 9.84 7.96
N GLY A 173 2.90 9.92 7.06
CA GLY A 173 2.82 10.77 5.88
C GLY A 173 1.73 10.35 4.90
N LEU A 174 1.58 9.05 4.63
CA LEU A 174 0.54 8.51 3.74
C LEU A 174 -0.86 8.56 4.37
N THR A 175 -0.97 8.49 5.70
CA THR A 175 -2.26 8.60 6.43
C THR A 175 -2.71 10.05 6.66
N GLN A 176 -1.97 11.05 6.16
CA GLN A 176 -2.45 12.45 6.09
C GLN A 176 -3.68 12.63 5.20
N VAL A 177 -4.02 11.60 4.41
CA VAL A 177 -5.21 11.52 3.58
C VAL A 177 -5.96 10.23 3.92
N PRO A 178 -7.30 10.23 3.85
CA PRO A 178 -8.08 9.05 4.21
C PRO A 178 -7.93 7.96 3.15
N TRP A 179 -7.85 6.71 3.61
CA TRP A 179 -7.76 5.51 2.78
C TRP A 179 -8.92 4.56 3.08
N GLU A 180 -9.54 4.06 2.03
CA GLU A 180 -10.26 2.80 2.11
C GLU A 180 -9.26 1.66 2.00
N ARG A 181 -9.39 0.63 2.83
CA ARG A 181 -8.48 -0.51 2.82
C ARG A 181 -9.28 -1.79 2.71
N VAL A 182 -8.95 -2.59 1.71
CA VAL A 182 -9.65 -3.82 1.39
C VAL A 182 -8.66 -4.97 1.50
N ASP A 183 -8.87 -5.84 2.48
CA ASP A 183 -8.03 -7.00 2.69
C ASP A 183 -8.62 -8.22 1.97
N VAL A 184 -7.74 -8.90 1.24
CA VAL A 184 -8.06 -10.01 0.33
C VAL A 184 -7.37 -11.28 0.83
N SER A 185 -8.05 -12.42 0.76
CA SER A 185 -7.47 -13.70 1.14
C SER A 185 -7.88 -14.83 0.20
N PHE A 186 -6.88 -15.42 -0.46
CA PHE A 186 -7.05 -16.60 -1.29
C PHE A 186 -6.95 -17.91 -0.50
N HIS A 187 -7.10 -17.90 0.82
CA HIS A 187 -6.87 -19.08 1.68
C HIS A 187 -7.59 -20.35 1.20
N LYS A 188 -8.82 -20.21 0.70
CA LYS A 188 -9.66 -21.30 0.17
C LYS A 188 -9.38 -21.66 -1.30
N SER A 189 -8.57 -20.87 -2.00
CA SER A 189 -8.22 -21.05 -3.41
C SER A 189 -6.89 -21.82 -3.56
N ARG A 190 -6.77 -22.59 -4.65
CA ARG A 190 -5.50 -23.21 -5.06
C ARG A 190 -4.49 -22.18 -5.57
N GLN A 191 -4.96 -21.03 -6.05
CA GLN A 191 -4.15 -19.92 -6.55
C GLN A 191 -3.50 -19.09 -5.43
N ARG A 192 -3.66 -19.47 -4.15
CA ARG A 192 -3.00 -18.82 -3.00
C ARG A 192 -1.48 -18.75 -3.12
N TYR A 193 -0.83 -19.75 -3.70
CA TYR A 193 0.63 -19.75 -3.88
C TYR A 193 1.13 -18.70 -4.88
N ILE A 194 0.22 -18.09 -5.64
CA ILE A 194 0.49 -17.01 -6.59
C ILE A 194 -0.41 -15.79 -6.30
N ALA A 195 -0.83 -15.61 -5.03
CA ALA A 195 -1.79 -14.59 -4.59
C ALA A 195 -1.46 -13.17 -5.08
N HIS A 196 -0.18 -12.80 -5.17
CA HIS A 196 0.28 -11.51 -5.68
C HIS A 196 -0.18 -11.24 -7.13
N ASN A 197 -0.14 -12.27 -7.98
CA ASN A 197 -0.62 -12.16 -9.36
C ASN A 197 -2.13 -12.39 -9.44
N THR A 198 -2.68 -13.19 -8.53
CA THR A 198 -4.11 -13.49 -8.48
C THR A 198 -4.95 -12.27 -8.15
N ILE A 199 -4.55 -11.45 -7.17
CA ILE A 199 -5.29 -10.24 -6.79
C ILE A 199 -5.47 -9.24 -7.94
N GLN A 200 -4.57 -9.27 -8.93
CA GLN A 200 -4.60 -8.40 -10.12
C GLN A 200 -5.17 -9.11 -11.36
N VAL A 201 -5.47 -10.40 -11.28
CA VAL A 201 -5.87 -11.25 -12.42
C VAL A 201 -4.86 -11.12 -13.58
N LYS A 202 -3.56 -11.21 -13.28
CA LYS A 202 -2.48 -10.94 -14.25
C LYS A 202 -2.62 -11.74 -15.55
N SER A 203 -3.00 -13.01 -15.45
CA SER A 203 -3.42 -13.82 -16.59
C SER A 203 -4.71 -14.54 -16.22
N TYR A 204 -5.81 -14.24 -16.90
CA TYR A 204 -7.12 -14.83 -16.57
C TYR A 204 -7.07 -16.36 -16.50
N TRP A 205 -6.30 -17.02 -17.37
CA TRP A 205 -6.16 -18.48 -17.38
C TRP A 205 -5.53 -19.06 -16.10
N LEU A 206 -4.65 -18.30 -15.44
CA LEU A 206 -3.92 -18.73 -14.22
C LEU A 206 -4.44 -18.09 -12.94
N ASN A 207 -5.10 -16.93 -13.06
CA ASN A 207 -5.39 -15.99 -11.98
C ASN A 207 -6.89 -15.67 -11.87
N SER A 208 -7.74 -16.50 -12.46
CA SER A 208 -9.21 -16.32 -12.51
C SER A 208 -9.86 -16.14 -11.13
N ASP A 209 -9.27 -16.71 -10.08
CA ASP A 209 -9.89 -16.69 -8.74
C ASP A 209 -9.90 -15.28 -8.16
N GLY A 210 -9.07 -14.35 -8.66
CA GLY A 210 -9.13 -12.94 -8.25
C GLY A 210 -10.16 -12.10 -8.99
N ALA A 211 -10.96 -12.68 -9.90
CA ALA A 211 -11.94 -11.92 -10.67
C ALA A 211 -12.99 -11.23 -9.78
N ASP A 212 -13.40 -11.85 -8.68
CA ASP A 212 -14.33 -11.25 -7.72
C ASP A 212 -13.74 -10.02 -7.03
N VAL A 213 -12.43 -9.98 -6.79
CA VAL A 213 -11.73 -8.79 -6.27
C VAL A 213 -11.78 -7.64 -7.30
N VAL A 214 -11.59 -7.96 -8.59
CA VAL A 214 -11.71 -6.97 -9.67
C VAL A 214 -13.15 -6.47 -9.80
N PHE A 215 -14.15 -7.35 -9.69
CA PHE A 215 -15.55 -6.96 -9.67
C PHE A 215 -15.90 -6.09 -8.46
N HIS A 216 -15.41 -6.42 -7.26
CA HIS A 216 -15.56 -5.55 -6.08
C HIS A 216 -14.99 -4.15 -6.34
N MET A 217 -13.83 -4.06 -7.01
CA MET A 217 -13.26 -2.77 -7.38
C MET A 217 -14.13 -1.99 -8.38
N ILE A 218 -14.65 -2.65 -9.42
CA ILE A 218 -15.52 -2.05 -10.43
C ILE A 218 -16.83 -1.55 -9.81
N ASP A 219 -17.48 -2.37 -8.98
CA ASP A 219 -18.75 -2.05 -8.32
C ASP A 219 -18.64 -0.87 -7.34
N ASN A 220 -17.43 -0.57 -6.86
CA ASN A 220 -17.14 0.56 -5.97
C ASN A 220 -16.38 1.72 -6.69
N PHE A 221 -16.29 1.70 -8.02
CA PHE A 221 -15.57 2.71 -8.78
C PHE A 221 -16.36 4.02 -8.88
N LEU A 222 -15.72 5.16 -8.60
CA LEU A 222 -16.35 6.48 -8.80
C LEU A 222 -16.24 6.92 -10.26
N LEU A 223 -17.37 7.33 -10.86
CA LEU A 223 -17.44 7.91 -12.21
C LEU A 223 -17.35 9.44 -12.20
#